data_AF-A0A554R1W2-F1
#
_entry.id   AF-A0A554R1W2-F1
#
_cell.length_a   1.000
_cell.length_b   1.000
_cell.length_c   1.000
_cell.angle_alpha   90.00
_cell.angle_beta   90.00
_cell.angle_gamma   90.00
#
_symmetry.space_group_name_H-M   'P 1'
#
loop_
_entity.id
_entity.type
_entity.pdbx_description
1 polymer ?
#
loop_
_entity_poly.entity_id
_entity_poly.type
_entity_poly.pdbx_seq_one_letter_code
_entity_poly.pdbx_strand_id
1 'polypeptide(L)'
;MSNMPFGFSNSDDDPDRDKNAAGGNPFGGGDMPFGFGAGGEGFDPAQLGQMLTQFGQMLSGMGSSMGSGGSGPVNYDVAKKLARQQIGSVTPITEGNVKAIADAAHLAELWLDAATTLPAGATKTVAWTANDWLDNTIDTWKRLCDPVAEKVSGMWAQGLPPEAAQMAGPMMGMLTQMGGLAFGSQLGQALGQLSKEVLSSTDIGLPLGPAGTAALLPAAVQSFSDGLEQPNQEILVFLAAREAAHHRLYSHVPWLRQRVLSTVEEYARGITMDFSAMEEFAKDLDPSALADPSKLEALMQQGTFEPQTTPEQKAALERLETLLALVEGWVETVVTAGLGERLPGVAAMSETLRRRRATGGPAEQTFATLVGLELRPRKVREAATLWQRLTAEAGMEARDGVWSHPDLLPDSTDLDAPTSFIERVTGGGEAGNFDDPMAQLEALLAKERAAEEAMDKTQTDKTQTDKTQDKSAEDDQDGK
;
A
#
# COMPACT_ATOMS: atom_id res chain seq x y z
N MET A 1 30.27 -14.90 -35.69
CA MET A 1 29.38 -15.85 -36.39
C MET A 1 28.42 -16.39 -35.34
N SER A 2 27.30 -15.70 -35.07
CA SER A 2 25.99 -15.86 -35.72
C SER A 2 25.34 -17.24 -35.50
N ASN A 3 24.47 -17.34 -34.49
CA ASN A 3 23.06 -17.69 -34.67
C ASN A 3 22.31 -17.65 -33.33
N MET A 4 21.54 -16.58 -33.12
CA MET A 4 20.15 -16.71 -32.62
C MET A 4 19.33 -17.31 -33.78
N PRO A 5 18.18 -17.98 -33.55
CA PRO A 5 16.94 -17.18 -33.61
C PRO A 5 15.65 -17.74 -32.94
N PHE A 6 14.66 -16.82 -32.86
CA PHE A 6 13.18 -16.99 -32.80
C PHE A 6 12.53 -17.38 -31.46
N GLY A 7 11.37 -16.84 -31.07
CA GLY A 7 10.39 -16.03 -31.83
C GLY A 7 8.99 -16.65 -31.66
N PHE A 8 8.01 -15.81 -31.29
CA PHE A 8 6.61 -16.16 -31.05
C PHE A 8 5.89 -16.70 -32.29
N SER A 9 5.02 -17.71 -32.11
CA SER A 9 3.83 -17.94 -32.95
C SER A 9 2.79 -18.79 -32.23
N ASN A 10 1.57 -18.25 -32.13
CA ASN A 10 0.32 -19.01 -31.98
C ASN A 10 -0.15 -19.45 -33.37
N SER A 11 -0.58 -20.69 -33.51
CA SER A 11 -1.76 -21.09 -34.29
C SER A 11 -1.96 -22.60 -34.21
N ASP A 12 -3.17 -22.97 -33.83
CA ASP A 12 -3.77 -24.30 -33.96
C ASP A 12 -3.54 -24.92 -35.34
N ASP A 13 -3.16 -26.20 -35.35
CA ASP A 13 -3.67 -27.24 -36.25
C ASP A 13 -2.84 -28.51 -36.05
N ASP A 14 -3.37 -29.49 -35.29
CA ASP A 14 -2.95 -30.89 -35.38
C ASP A 14 -4.20 -31.79 -35.44
N PRO A 15 -4.53 -32.37 -36.61
CA PRO A 15 -5.77 -33.09 -36.84
C PRO A 15 -5.56 -34.60 -36.69
N ASP A 16 -5.31 -35.11 -35.48
CA ASP A 16 -5.20 -36.57 -35.28
C ASP A 16 -5.52 -37.01 -33.85
N ARG A 17 -6.70 -36.64 -33.34
CA ARG A 17 -7.16 -37.19 -32.05
C ARG A 17 -8.63 -37.54 -32.01
N ASP A 18 -9.07 -38.36 -32.96
CA ASP A 18 -10.32 -39.09 -32.85
C ASP A 18 -10.19 -40.51 -33.40
N LYS A 19 -10.05 -41.47 -32.47
CA LYS A 19 -10.56 -42.87 -32.50
C LYS A 19 -9.88 -43.71 -31.43
N ASN A 20 -10.45 -43.68 -30.23
CA ASN A 20 -10.71 -44.86 -29.40
C ASN A 20 -11.64 -44.46 -28.26
N ALA A 21 -12.93 -44.65 -28.51
CA ALA A 21 -13.98 -44.60 -27.50
C ALA A 21 -13.85 -45.79 -26.54
N ALA A 22 -14.02 -45.55 -25.24
CA ALA A 22 -15.02 -46.24 -24.40
C ALA A 22 -14.74 -46.05 -22.89
N GLY A 23 -15.62 -45.30 -22.23
CA GLY A 23 -16.15 -45.57 -20.89
C GLY A 23 -15.17 -45.78 -19.73
N GLY A 24 -14.89 -44.71 -18.98
CA GLY A 24 -14.24 -44.80 -17.66
C GLY A 24 -14.38 -43.49 -16.89
N ASN A 25 -15.51 -43.33 -16.19
CA ASN A 25 -15.80 -42.18 -15.34
C ASN A 25 -14.83 -42.14 -14.13
N PRO A 26 -14.01 -41.10 -13.92
CA PRO A 26 -13.01 -41.09 -12.82
C PRO A 26 -13.57 -40.63 -11.46
N PHE A 27 -14.87 -40.31 -11.37
CA PHE A 27 -15.52 -40.00 -10.09
C PHE A 27 -16.33 -41.20 -9.61
N GLY A 28 -15.62 -42.16 -9.03
CA GLY A 28 -16.18 -43.35 -8.38
C GLY A 28 -15.83 -43.37 -6.89
N GLY A 29 -16.82 -43.05 -6.05
CA GLY A 29 -17.07 -43.52 -4.68
C GLY A 29 -15.89 -43.82 -3.74
N GLY A 30 -15.67 -42.90 -2.80
CA GLY A 30 -14.86 -43.12 -1.59
C GLY A 30 -15.33 -42.22 -0.45
N ASP A 31 -16.26 -42.74 0.36
CA ASP A 31 -16.57 -42.44 1.77
C ASP A 31 -16.45 -40.98 2.28
N MET A 32 -17.58 -40.25 2.27
CA MET A 32 -17.77 -39.00 3.01
C MET A 32 -18.82 -39.21 4.11
N PRO A 33 -18.53 -38.89 5.39
CA PRO A 33 -19.40 -39.21 6.53
C PRO A 33 -20.57 -38.23 6.73
N PHE A 34 -21.07 -37.60 5.67
CA PHE A 34 -22.25 -36.73 5.69
C PHE A 34 -23.11 -37.02 4.45
N GLY A 35 -23.87 -38.11 4.52
CA GLY A 35 -24.81 -38.51 3.49
C GLY A 35 -26.12 -37.72 3.57
N PHE A 36 -26.29 -36.72 2.70
CA PHE A 36 -27.62 -36.25 2.29
C PHE A 36 -28.08 -37.16 1.14
N GLY A 37 -28.77 -38.25 1.48
CA GLY A 37 -29.33 -39.17 0.51
C GLY A 37 -30.48 -38.51 -0.26
N ALA A 38 -30.28 -38.32 -1.56
CA ALA A 38 -31.35 -38.04 -2.50
C ALA A 38 -32.21 -39.31 -2.67
N GLY A 39 -33.32 -39.37 -1.93
CA GLY A 39 -34.37 -40.36 -2.06
C GLY A 39 -35.71 -39.66 -1.89
N GLY A 40 -36.62 -39.84 -2.83
CA GLY A 40 -37.93 -39.21 -2.82
C GLY A 40 -38.75 -39.63 -1.61
N GLU A 41 -38.84 -38.76 -0.63
CA GLU A 41 -39.87 -38.73 0.40
C GLU A 41 -40.21 -37.26 0.68
N GLY A 42 -41.50 -36.99 0.84
CA GLY A 42 -42.06 -35.64 0.85
C GLY A 42 -41.33 -34.71 1.81
N PHE A 43 -41.08 -33.49 1.33
CA PHE A 43 -40.60 -32.39 2.14
C PHE A 43 -41.61 -32.12 3.27
N ASP A 44 -41.31 -32.61 4.48
CA ASP A 44 -42.22 -32.55 5.61
C ASP A 44 -42.20 -31.14 6.24
N PRO A 45 -43.31 -30.38 6.20
CA PRO A 45 -43.37 -29.02 6.76
C PRO A 45 -43.04 -28.96 8.25
N ALA A 46 -43.23 -30.07 8.98
CA ALA A 46 -42.86 -30.16 10.39
C ALA A 46 -41.33 -30.17 10.59
N GLN A 47 -40.58 -30.73 9.65
CA GLN A 47 -39.12 -30.79 9.68
C GLN A 47 -38.51 -29.41 9.38
N LEU A 48 -39.16 -28.61 8.53
CA LEU A 48 -38.79 -27.20 8.30
C LEU A 48 -39.00 -26.35 9.57
N GLY A 49 -40.09 -26.58 10.31
CA GLY A 49 -40.33 -25.90 11.60
C GLY A 49 -39.26 -26.24 12.64
N GLN A 50 -38.78 -27.47 12.64
CA GLN A 50 -37.72 -27.93 13.55
C GLN A 50 -36.35 -27.35 13.14
N MET A 51 -36.06 -27.28 11.84
CA MET A 51 -34.87 -26.62 11.30
C MET A 51 -34.89 -25.12 11.61
N LEU A 52 -36.03 -24.45 11.47
CA LEU A 52 -36.19 -23.03 11.79
C LEU A 52 -36.03 -22.75 13.28
N THR A 53 -36.49 -23.67 14.14
CA THR A 53 -36.30 -23.57 15.60
C THR A 53 -34.83 -23.78 15.97
N GLN A 54 -34.16 -24.74 15.33
CA GLN A 54 -32.73 -24.99 15.53
C GLN A 54 -31.87 -23.82 15.00
N PHE A 55 -32.26 -23.23 13.88
CA PHE A 55 -31.66 -22.01 13.34
C PHE A 55 -31.92 -20.80 14.25
N GLY A 56 -33.12 -20.67 14.81
CA GLY A 56 -33.45 -19.64 15.79
C GLY A 56 -32.66 -19.77 17.10
N GLN A 57 -32.41 -21.01 17.55
CA GLN A 57 -31.56 -21.28 18.70
C GLN A 57 -30.07 -21.03 18.41
N MET A 58 -29.60 -21.34 17.20
CA MET A 58 -28.25 -21.01 16.75
C MET A 58 -28.07 -19.49 16.63
N LEU A 59 -29.05 -18.77 16.09
CA LEU A 59 -29.05 -17.32 15.98
C LEU A 59 -29.15 -16.64 17.34
N SER A 60 -29.88 -17.21 18.30
CA SER A 60 -29.96 -16.74 19.69
C SER A 60 -28.67 -17.00 20.48
N GLY A 61 -28.02 -18.15 20.28
CA GLY A 61 -26.70 -18.47 20.83
C GLY A 61 -25.57 -17.61 20.23
N MET A 62 -25.75 -17.18 18.97
CA MET A 62 -24.85 -16.24 18.31
C MET A 62 -25.15 -14.78 18.69
N GLY A 63 -26.42 -14.43 18.94
CA GLY A 63 -26.83 -13.09 19.39
C GLY A 63 -26.34 -12.74 20.80
N SER A 64 -26.18 -13.74 21.68
CA SER A 64 -25.65 -13.56 23.03
C SER A 64 -24.11 -13.51 23.10
N SER A 65 -23.41 -14.07 22.10
CA SER A 65 -21.96 -13.89 21.93
C SER A 65 -21.58 -12.67 21.07
N MET A 66 -22.52 -12.11 20.31
CA MET A 66 -22.37 -10.87 19.53
C MET A 66 -22.79 -9.59 20.27
N GLY A 67 -23.45 -9.70 21.43
CA GLY A 67 -23.93 -8.55 22.22
C GLY A 67 -22.82 -7.70 22.87
N SER A 68 -21.56 -8.11 22.75
CA SER A 68 -20.41 -7.36 23.28
C SER A 68 -19.22 -7.41 22.32
N GLY A 69 -19.16 -6.48 21.35
CA GLY A 69 -17.87 -5.95 20.88
C GLY A 69 -17.43 -6.16 19.43
N GLY A 70 -18.29 -6.61 18.51
CA GLY A 70 -17.87 -6.96 17.13
C GLY A 70 -18.48 -6.15 15.98
N SER A 71 -19.01 -4.93 16.19
CA SER A 71 -19.68 -4.16 15.13
C SER A 71 -18.74 -3.27 14.30
N GLY A 72 -17.61 -3.82 13.85
CA GLY A 72 -16.75 -3.15 12.87
C GLY A 72 -17.17 -3.50 11.43
N PRO A 73 -16.75 -2.72 10.41
CA PRO A 73 -16.99 -3.03 8.99
C PRO A 73 -16.36 -4.37 8.56
N VAL A 74 -15.38 -4.87 9.33
CA VAL A 74 -14.69 -6.15 9.13
C VAL A 74 -14.76 -7.00 10.39
N ASN A 75 -14.98 -8.32 10.24
CA ASN A 75 -14.91 -9.26 11.35
C ASN A 75 -13.47 -9.74 11.59
N TYR A 76 -12.72 -9.00 12.42
CA TYR A 76 -11.32 -9.32 12.73
C TYR A 76 -11.13 -10.57 13.60
N ASP A 77 -12.14 -10.99 14.35
CA ASP A 77 -12.06 -12.23 15.14
C ASP A 77 -12.05 -13.46 14.22
N VAL A 78 -12.90 -13.44 13.20
CA VAL A 78 -12.87 -14.43 12.11
C VAL A 78 -11.55 -14.36 11.36
N ALA A 79 -11.07 -13.14 11.03
CA ALA A 79 -9.79 -12.97 10.36
C ALA A 79 -8.64 -13.60 11.16
N LYS A 80 -8.54 -13.31 12.46
CA LYS A 80 -7.52 -13.90 13.35
C LYS A 80 -7.64 -15.42 13.43
N LYS A 81 -8.85 -15.94 13.59
CA LYS A 81 -9.08 -17.39 13.69
C LYS A 81 -8.62 -18.11 12.43
N LEU A 82 -8.99 -17.58 11.26
CA LEU A 82 -8.64 -18.17 9.97
C LEU A 82 -7.14 -18.01 9.66
N ALA A 83 -6.55 -16.86 10.00
CA ALA A 83 -5.11 -16.65 9.91
C ALA A 83 -4.35 -17.69 10.75
N ARG A 84 -4.76 -17.92 12.00
CA ARG A 84 -4.15 -18.93 12.87
C ARG A 84 -4.31 -20.34 12.34
N GLN A 85 -5.46 -20.68 11.77
CA GLN A 85 -5.67 -21.96 11.11
C GLN A 85 -4.72 -22.15 9.91
N GLN A 86 -4.50 -21.08 9.13
CA GLN A 86 -3.60 -21.07 7.98
C GLN A 86 -2.10 -21.07 8.37
N ILE A 87 -1.76 -20.48 9.52
CA ILE A 87 -0.42 -20.51 10.11
C ILE A 87 -0.10 -21.93 10.61
N GLY A 88 -1.06 -22.59 11.25
CA GLY A 88 -0.88 -23.92 11.82
C GLY A 88 0.07 -23.91 13.03
N SER A 89 0.89 -24.96 13.17
CA SER A 89 1.86 -25.05 14.26
C SER A 89 3.09 -24.17 13.99
N VAL A 90 3.44 -23.33 14.96
CA VAL A 90 4.65 -22.49 14.90
C VAL A 90 5.79 -23.13 15.68
N THR A 91 7.01 -22.99 15.18
CA THR A 91 8.22 -23.36 15.92
C THR A 91 8.39 -22.42 17.11
N PRO A 92 8.50 -22.93 18.36
CA PRO A 92 8.71 -22.10 19.53
C PRO A 92 10.01 -21.30 19.45
N ILE A 93 9.99 -20.07 19.95
CA ILE A 93 11.18 -19.23 20.07
C ILE A 93 12.07 -19.77 21.19
N THR A 94 13.32 -20.10 20.86
CA THR A 94 14.31 -20.57 21.83
C THR A 94 15.07 -19.39 22.46
N GLU A 95 15.70 -19.60 23.61
CA GLU A 95 16.61 -18.60 24.20
C GLU A 95 17.77 -18.25 23.25
N GLY A 96 18.24 -19.23 22.47
CA GLY A 96 19.26 -19.01 21.44
C GLY A 96 18.80 -18.04 20.36
N ASN A 97 17.55 -18.15 19.90
CA ASN A 97 16.98 -17.22 18.92
C ASN A 97 16.93 -15.79 19.48
N VAL A 98 16.45 -15.64 20.73
CA VAL A 98 16.35 -14.34 21.39
C VAL A 98 17.73 -13.69 21.50
N LYS A 99 18.73 -14.45 21.95
CA LYS A 99 20.11 -13.96 22.08
C LYS A 99 20.71 -13.59 20.72
N ALA A 100 20.59 -14.45 19.72
CA ALA A 100 21.15 -14.20 18.40
C ALA A 100 20.55 -12.94 17.75
N ILE A 101 19.24 -12.73 17.88
CA ILE A 101 18.56 -11.53 17.39
C ILE A 101 19.03 -10.28 18.15
N ALA A 102 19.14 -10.35 19.47
CA ALA A 102 19.61 -9.23 20.27
C ALA A 102 21.06 -8.84 19.92
N ASP A 103 21.95 -9.83 19.80
CA ASP A 103 23.35 -9.63 19.42
C ASP A 103 23.47 -9.06 18.00
N ALA A 104 22.70 -9.59 17.03
CA ALA A 104 22.66 -9.11 15.66
C ALA A 104 22.14 -7.67 15.56
N ALA A 105 21.06 -7.33 16.28
CA ALA A 105 20.52 -5.98 16.31
C ALA A 105 21.47 -4.98 16.96
N HIS A 106 22.14 -5.34 18.06
CA HIS A 106 23.14 -4.47 18.67
C HIS A 106 24.33 -4.22 17.73
N LEU A 107 24.82 -5.27 17.05
CA LEU A 107 25.88 -5.12 16.06
C LEU A 107 25.46 -4.25 14.88
N ALA A 108 24.23 -4.44 14.40
CA ALA A 108 23.65 -3.64 13.34
C ALA A 108 23.56 -2.16 13.73
N GLU A 109 23.01 -1.83 14.90
CA GLU A 109 22.91 -0.44 15.37
C GLU A 109 24.30 0.23 15.44
N LEU A 110 25.30 -0.47 15.98
CA LEU A 110 26.68 0.01 16.04
C LEU A 110 27.26 0.34 14.66
N TRP A 111 26.97 -0.48 13.65
CA TRP A 111 27.48 -0.27 12.29
C TRP A 111 26.70 0.79 11.52
N LEU A 112 25.41 0.98 11.83
CA LEU A 112 24.57 1.99 11.20
C LEU A 112 24.84 3.41 11.73
N ASP A 113 25.40 3.57 12.94
CA ASP A 113 25.72 4.88 13.52
C ASP A 113 26.62 5.76 12.64
N ALA A 114 27.51 5.14 11.85
CA ALA A 114 28.38 5.88 10.93
C ALA A 114 27.77 6.08 9.53
N ALA A 115 26.59 5.51 9.26
CA ALA A 115 25.97 5.49 7.93
C ALA A 115 24.81 6.48 7.78
N THR A 116 24.29 7.02 8.89
CA THR A 116 23.16 7.96 8.91
C THR A 116 23.24 8.90 10.11
N THR A 117 22.71 10.11 9.97
CA THR A 117 22.55 11.07 11.07
C THR A 117 21.37 10.73 11.99
N LEU A 118 20.48 9.83 11.57
CA LEU A 118 19.32 9.42 12.35
C LEU A 118 19.75 8.47 13.48
N PRO A 119 19.47 8.78 14.75
CA PRO A 119 19.80 7.91 15.88
C PRO A 119 19.06 6.56 15.83
N ALA A 120 19.49 5.59 16.64
CA ALA A 120 18.75 4.34 16.85
C ALA A 120 17.26 4.63 17.14
N GLY A 121 16.37 3.93 16.44
CA GLY A 121 14.91 4.14 16.54
C GLY A 121 14.19 3.07 17.34
N ALA A 122 14.74 1.86 17.40
CA ALA A 122 14.16 0.77 18.19
C ALA A 122 14.57 0.92 19.66
N THR A 123 13.59 0.84 20.57
CA THR A 123 13.82 0.79 22.02
C THR A 123 13.90 -0.64 22.54
N LYS A 124 13.36 -1.60 21.76
CA LYS A 124 13.41 -3.03 22.06
C LYS A 124 13.52 -3.84 20.78
N THR A 125 14.33 -4.89 20.82
CA THR A 125 14.37 -5.93 19.79
C THR A 125 13.76 -7.22 20.31
N VAL A 126 12.91 -7.86 19.51
CA VAL A 126 12.20 -9.10 19.87
C VAL A 126 12.25 -10.15 18.76
N ALA A 127 12.16 -11.41 19.17
CA ALA A 127 11.94 -12.53 18.27
C ALA A 127 10.45 -12.86 18.25
N TRP A 128 9.84 -12.95 17.07
CA TRP A 128 8.42 -13.25 16.89
C TRP A 128 8.21 -14.57 16.15
N THR A 129 7.16 -15.29 16.53
CA THR A 129 6.52 -16.29 15.68
C THR A 129 5.56 -15.62 14.69
N ALA A 130 5.08 -16.36 13.69
CA ALA A 130 4.02 -15.89 12.79
C ALA A 130 2.74 -15.47 13.55
N ASN A 131 2.42 -16.17 14.65
CA ASN A 131 1.30 -15.80 15.53
C ASN A 131 1.55 -14.47 16.26
N ASP A 132 2.77 -14.25 16.77
CA ASP A 132 3.12 -13.00 17.42
C ASP A 132 3.07 -11.83 16.43
N TRP A 133 3.56 -12.03 15.19
CA TRP A 133 3.46 -11.01 14.15
C TRP A 133 2.00 -10.65 13.86
N LEU A 134 1.11 -11.65 13.71
CA LEU A 134 -0.31 -11.41 13.52
C LEU A 134 -0.91 -10.58 14.66
N ASP A 135 -0.65 -10.96 15.92
CA ASP A 135 -1.21 -10.27 17.07
C ASP A 135 -0.68 -8.84 17.23
N ASN A 136 0.61 -8.62 16.97
CA ASN A 136 1.24 -7.31 17.13
C ASN A 136 1.00 -6.35 15.96
N THR A 137 0.53 -6.83 14.81
CA THR A 137 0.28 -5.99 13.62
C THR A 137 -1.19 -5.74 13.33
N ILE A 138 -2.10 -6.54 13.89
CA ILE A 138 -3.53 -6.52 13.55
C ILE A 138 -4.17 -5.14 13.73
N ASP A 139 -3.76 -4.35 14.72
CA ASP A 139 -4.36 -3.04 14.95
C ASP A 139 -3.94 -2.01 13.90
N THR A 140 -2.76 -2.16 13.30
CA THR A 140 -2.37 -1.37 12.12
C THR A 140 -3.14 -1.83 10.89
N TRP A 141 -3.34 -3.14 10.72
CA TRP A 141 -4.19 -3.67 9.65
C TRP A 141 -5.62 -3.16 9.72
N LYS A 142 -6.21 -3.06 10.92
CA LYS A 142 -7.55 -2.46 11.10
C LYS A 142 -7.63 -1.07 10.49
N ARG A 143 -6.66 -0.20 10.80
CA ARG A 143 -6.61 1.17 10.28
C ARG A 143 -6.49 1.21 8.75
N LEU A 144 -5.79 0.25 8.16
CA LEU A 144 -5.65 0.14 6.72
C LEU A 144 -6.91 -0.41 6.03
N CYS A 145 -7.62 -1.34 6.69
CA CYS A 145 -8.72 -2.10 6.08
C CYS A 145 -10.10 -1.50 6.33
N ASP A 146 -10.33 -0.91 7.50
CA ASP A 146 -11.63 -0.35 7.89
C ASP A 146 -12.14 0.68 6.86
N PRO A 147 -11.33 1.64 6.37
CA PRO A 147 -11.79 2.62 5.38
C PRO A 147 -12.23 1.99 4.06
N VAL A 148 -11.57 0.90 3.63
CA VAL A 148 -11.92 0.19 2.40
C VAL A 148 -13.25 -0.56 2.60
N ALA A 149 -13.37 -1.29 3.71
CA ALA A 149 -14.57 -2.05 4.01
C ALA A 149 -15.82 -1.16 4.23
N GLU A 150 -15.65 0.00 4.87
CA GLU A 150 -16.70 1.02 4.99
C GLU A 150 -17.12 1.56 3.62
N LYS A 151 -16.17 1.79 2.72
CA LYS A 151 -16.50 2.23 1.35
C LYS A 151 -17.25 1.16 0.58
N VAL A 152 -16.78 -0.08 0.60
CA VAL A 152 -17.44 -1.20 -0.09
C VAL A 152 -18.85 -1.43 0.42
N SER A 153 -19.05 -1.45 1.74
CA SER A 153 -20.40 -1.58 2.32
C SER A 153 -21.32 -0.40 1.97
N GLY A 154 -20.79 0.83 1.98
CA GLY A 154 -21.54 2.03 1.61
C GLY A 154 -22.00 2.05 0.15
N MET A 155 -21.24 1.44 -0.77
CA MET A 155 -21.61 1.37 -2.19
C MET A 155 -22.90 0.57 -2.43
N TRP A 156 -23.11 -0.54 -1.71
CA TRP A 156 -24.34 -1.34 -1.81
C TRP A 156 -25.58 -0.56 -1.37
N ALA A 157 -25.44 0.31 -0.37
CA ALA A 157 -26.54 1.15 0.11
C ALA A 157 -26.90 2.28 -0.86
N GLN A 158 -25.92 2.81 -1.60
CA GLN A 158 -26.11 3.92 -2.55
C GLN A 158 -26.71 3.47 -3.89
N GLY A 159 -26.54 2.20 -4.27
CA GLY A 159 -27.10 1.65 -5.51
C GLY A 159 -28.59 1.30 -5.45
N LEU A 160 -29.26 1.44 -4.31
CA LEU A 160 -30.68 1.10 -4.14
C LEU A 160 -31.60 2.32 -4.29
N PRO A 161 -32.73 2.21 -5.00
CA PRO A 161 -33.77 3.25 -5.01
C PRO A 161 -34.26 3.58 -3.59
N PRO A 162 -34.63 4.84 -3.30
CA PRO A 162 -35.06 5.27 -1.97
C PRO A 162 -36.24 4.46 -1.41
N GLU A 163 -37.19 4.04 -2.27
CA GLU A 163 -38.32 3.21 -1.85
C GLU A 163 -37.90 1.78 -1.47
N ALA A 164 -36.88 1.23 -2.12
CA ALA A 164 -36.35 -0.10 -1.83
C ALA A 164 -35.43 -0.10 -0.60
N ALA A 165 -34.68 0.97 -0.36
CA ALA A 165 -33.76 1.09 0.77
C ALA A 165 -34.46 0.99 2.14
N GLN A 166 -35.68 1.54 2.28
CA GLN A 166 -36.45 1.44 3.53
C GLN A 166 -37.01 0.04 3.78
N MET A 167 -37.47 -0.67 2.74
CA MET A 167 -37.95 -2.05 2.86
C MET A 167 -36.80 -3.06 3.01
N ALA A 168 -35.64 -2.77 2.43
CA ALA A 168 -34.46 -3.61 2.48
C ALA A 168 -33.63 -3.42 3.76
N GLY A 169 -33.96 -2.50 4.67
CA GLY A 169 -33.16 -2.18 5.86
C GLY A 169 -32.65 -3.40 6.65
N PRO A 170 -33.52 -4.34 7.07
CA PRO A 170 -33.09 -5.57 7.74
C PRO A 170 -32.23 -6.49 6.86
N MET A 171 -32.52 -6.57 5.56
CA MET A 171 -31.75 -7.36 4.58
C MET A 171 -30.37 -6.73 4.31
N MET A 172 -30.28 -5.40 4.28
CA MET A 172 -29.03 -4.65 4.11
C MET A 172 -28.13 -4.76 5.34
N GLY A 173 -28.71 -4.79 6.55
CA GLY A 173 -27.96 -5.11 7.77
C GLY A 173 -27.35 -6.51 7.72
N MET A 174 -28.12 -7.50 7.28
CA MET A 174 -27.63 -8.87 7.08
C MET A 174 -26.56 -8.94 5.98
N LEU A 175 -26.74 -8.24 4.86
CA LEU A 175 -25.76 -8.18 3.77
C LEU A 175 -24.45 -7.53 4.21
N THR A 176 -24.54 -6.43 4.97
CA THR A 176 -23.36 -5.75 5.55
C THR A 176 -22.60 -6.68 6.50
N GLN A 177 -23.33 -7.41 7.36
CA GLN A 177 -22.73 -8.39 8.26
C GLN A 177 -22.08 -9.55 7.51
N MET A 178 -22.73 -10.09 6.47
CA MET A 178 -22.16 -11.12 5.60
C MET A 178 -20.93 -10.60 4.84
N GLY A 179 -20.96 -9.36 4.36
CA GLY A 179 -19.83 -8.70 3.72
C GLY A 179 -18.64 -8.54 4.66
N GLY A 180 -18.86 -8.10 5.90
CA GLY A 180 -17.81 -8.01 6.92
C GLY A 180 -17.21 -9.37 7.31
N LEU A 181 -18.01 -10.45 7.31
CA LEU A 181 -17.54 -11.82 7.50
C LEU A 181 -16.72 -12.32 6.29
N ALA A 182 -17.17 -12.05 5.07
CA ALA A 182 -16.47 -12.43 3.84
C ALA A 182 -15.12 -11.71 3.72
N PHE A 183 -15.10 -10.39 3.91
CA PHE A 183 -13.88 -9.59 3.94
C PHE A 183 -12.93 -10.06 5.04
N GLY A 184 -13.45 -10.26 6.26
CA GLY A 184 -12.66 -10.77 7.38
C GLY A 184 -12.04 -12.14 7.09
N SER A 185 -12.75 -13.01 6.37
CA SER A 185 -12.22 -14.32 5.96
C SER A 185 -11.08 -14.19 4.93
N GLN A 186 -11.26 -13.36 3.91
CA GLN A 186 -10.20 -13.12 2.90
C GLN A 186 -8.96 -12.47 3.54
N LEU A 187 -9.14 -11.45 4.38
CA LEU A 187 -8.07 -10.84 5.16
C LEU A 187 -7.36 -11.87 6.03
N GLY A 188 -8.11 -12.75 6.72
CA GLY A 188 -7.54 -13.79 7.57
C GLY A 188 -6.62 -14.75 6.80
N GLN A 189 -7.05 -15.22 5.62
CA GLN A 189 -6.22 -16.09 4.77
C GLN A 189 -4.96 -15.38 4.32
N ALA A 190 -5.10 -14.13 3.87
CA ALA A 190 -3.98 -13.30 3.39
C ALA A 190 -2.95 -13.04 4.50
N LEU A 191 -3.38 -12.60 5.68
CA LEU A 191 -2.50 -12.41 6.84
C LEU A 191 -1.86 -13.72 7.32
N GLY A 192 -2.61 -14.83 7.27
CA GLY A 192 -2.09 -16.14 7.60
C GLY A 192 -0.96 -16.58 6.67
N GLN A 193 -1.07 -16.30 5.37
CA GLN A 193 0.00 -16.57 4.41
C GLN A 193 1.17 -15.60 4.59
N LEU A 194 0.90 -14.29 4.71
CA LEU A 194 1.91 -13.25 4.85
C LEU A 194 2.79 -13.45 6.10
N SER A 195 2.17 -13.74 7.24
CA SER A 195 2.88 -13.93 8.52
C SER A 195 3.90 -15.08 8.51
N LYS A 196 3.78 -16.06 7.60
CA LYS A 196 4.74 -17.16 7.44
C LYS A 196 5.97 -16.76 6.62
N GLU A 197 5.88 -15.69 5.84
CA GLU A 197 6.94 -15.29 4.91
C GLU A 197 7.68 -14.04 5.32
N VAL A 198 7.03 -13.11 6.04
CA VAL A 198 7.68 -11.89 6.52
C VAL A 198 8.89 -12.19 7.40
N LEU A 199 9.98 -11.48 7.15
CA LEU A 199 11.24 -11.66 7.87
C LEU A 199 11.34 -10.77 9.12
N SER A 200 10.62 -9.65 9.11
CA SER A 200 10.65 -8.63 10.17
C SER A 200 9.31 -7.90 10.32
N SER A 201 9.23 -7.00 11.32
CA SER A 201 8.02 -6.18 11.53
C SER A 201 7.78 -5.14 10.42
N THR A 202 8.84 -4.79 9.68
CA THR A 202 8.83 -3.79 8.61
C THR A 202 9.11 -4.34 7.21
N ASP A 203 9.13 -5.68 7.03
CA ASP A 203 9.54 -6.36 5.78
C ASP A 203 8.81 -5.88 4.50
N ILE A 204 7.58 -5.39 4.65
CA ILE A 204 6.77 -4.88 3.53
C ILE A 204 6.89 -3.36 3.32
N GLY A 205 7.87 -2.71 3.96
CA GLY A 205 8.10 -1.27 3.90
C GLY A 205 7.07 -0.46 4.71
N LEU A 206 6.33 -1.10 5.63
CA LEU A 206 5.34 -0.44 6.49
C LEU A 206 5.65 -0.68 7.97
N PRO A 207 5.44 0.32 8.86
CA PRO A 207 5.70 0.17 10.28
C PRO A 207 4.49 -0.49 10.97
N LEU A 208 4.28 -1.78 10.71
CA LEU A 208 3.08 -2.48 11.16
C LEU A 208 3.03 -2.76 12.67
N GLY A 209 4.19 -3.01 13.28
CA GLY A 209 4.31 -3.34 14.69
C GLY A 209 4.16 -2.14 15.64
N PRO A 210 4.19 -2.39 16.96
CA PRO A 210 4.21 -1.34 17.97
C PRO A 210 5.42 -0.41 17.82
N ALA A 211 5.24 0.87 18.13
CA ALA A 211 6.31 1.87 18.04
C ALA A 211 7.55 1.44 18.86
N GLY A 212 8.74 1.62 18.29
CA GLY A 212 10.01 1.29 18.93
C GLY A 212 10.30 -0.22 19.10
N THR A 213 9.45 -1.11 18.57
CA THR A 213 9.65 -2.56 18.68
C THR A 213 10.13 -3.14 17.36
N ALA A 214 11.45 -3.36 17.26
CA ALA A 214 12.05 -4.09 16.14
C ALA A 214 11.85 -5.59 16.33
N ALA A 215 11.29 -6.27 15.33
CA ALA A 215 11.05 -7.71 15.43
C ALA A 215 11.62 -8.45 14.23
N LEU A 216 12.23 -9.60 14.50
CA LEU A 216 12.67 -10.56 13.49
C LEU A 216 11.95 -11.89 13.73
N LEU A 217 11.69 -12.64 12.66
CA LEU A 217 10.99 -13.93 12.72
C LEU A 217 11.96 -15.10 12.46
N PRO A 218 12.54 -15.74 13.50
CA PRO A 218 13.61 -16.72 13.33
C PRO A 218 13.28 -17.88 12.38
N ALA A 219 12.04 -18.38 12.41
CA ALA A 219 11.61 -19.47 11.55
C ALA A 219 11.58 -19.07 10.07
N ALA A 220 11.08 -17.86 9.78
CA ALA A 220 11.06 -17.31 8.42
C ALA A 220 12.48 -16.97 7.94
N VAL A 221 13.31 -16.40 8.82
CA VAL A 221 14.74 -16.13 8.54
C VAL A 221 15.49 -17.42 8.23
N GLN A 222 15.24 -18.50 8.96
CA GLN A 222 15.86 -19.80 8.69
C GLN A 222 15.45 -20.33 7.31
N SER A 223 14.15 -20.35 7.02
CA SER A 223 13.61 -20.77 5.71
C SER A 223 14.19 -19.93 4.56
N PHE A 224 14.32 -18.62 4.76
CA PHE A 224 14.95 -17.71 3.79
C PHE A 224 16.45 -18.01 3.60
N SER A 225 17.14 -18.43 4.66
CA SER A 225 18.58 -18.73 4.62
C SER A 225 18.91 -20.04 3.91
N ASP A 226 18.01 -21.02 3.92
CA ASP A 226 18.25 -22.36 3.33
C ASP A 226 18.55 -22.33 1.82
N GLY A 227 18.15 -21.26 1.12
CA GLY A 227 18.42 -21.05 -0.31
C GLY A 227 19.64 -20.18 -0.62
N LEU A 228 20.40 -19.76 0.40
CA LEU A 228 21.50 -18.81 0.27
C LEU A 228 22.84 -19.44 0.64
N GLU A 229 23.91 -18.99 -0.04
CA GLU A 229 25.28 -19.45 0.23
C GLU A 229 25.91 -18.73 1.43
N GLN A 230 25.32 -17.61 1.85
CA GLN A 230 25.82 -16.78 2.94
C GLN A 230 25.57 -17.45 4.31
N PRO A 231 26.49 -17.30 5.29
CA PRO A 231 26.29 -17.84 6.63
C PRO A 231 25.02 -17.25 7.29
N ASN A 232 24.24 -18.10 7.98
CA ASN A 232 23.00 -17.67 8.66
C ASN A 232 23.19 -16.48 9.62
N GLN A 233 24.37 -16.38 10.26
CA GLN A 233 24.69 -15.26 11.15
C GLN A 233 24.83 -13.95 10.38
N GLU A 234 25.44 -13.96 9.20
CA GLU A 234 25.58 -12.77 8.35
C GLU A 234 24.22 -12.34 7.80
N ILE A 235 23.38 -13.31 7.39
CA ILE A 235 22.01 -13.05 6.95
C ILE A 235 21.20 -12.41 8.08
N LEU A 236 21.32 -12.93 9.31
CA LEU A 236 20.61 -12.38 10.46
C LEU A 236 21.06 -10.94 10.76
N VAL A 237 22.36 -10.64 10.73
CA VAL A 237 22.89 -9.28 10.93
C VAL A 237 22.43 -8.34 9.81
N PHE A 238 22.42 -8.79 8.56
CA PHE A 238 21.91 -8.02 7.43
C PHE A 238 20.43 -7.67 7.60
N LEU A 239 19.59 -8.65 7.97
CA LEU A 239 18.16 -8.42 8.19
C LEU A 239 17.92 -7.53 9.42
N ALA A 240 18.70 -7.70 10.48
CA ALA A 240 18.67 -6.84 11.66
C ALA A 240 19.04 -5.38 11.32
N ALA A 241 20.03 -5.16 10.45
CA ALA A 241 20.39 -3.83 9.98
C ALA A 241 19.29 -3.19 9.14
N ARG A 242 18.63 -3.95 8.27
CA ARG A 242 17.46 -3.45 7.53
C ARG A 242 16.33 -3.05 8.49
N GLU A 243 16.00 -3.90 9.45
CA GLU A 243 14.97 -3.59 10.45
C GLU A 243 15.35 -2.33 11.26
N ALA A 244 16.60 -2.26 11.76
CA ALA A 244 17.10 -1.10 12.48
C ALA A 244 17.00 0.19 11.66
N ALA A 245 17.42 0.18 10.39
CA ALA A 245 17.32 1.33 9.49
C ALA A 245 15.87 1.81 9.31
N HIS A 246 14.92 0.91 9.08
CA HIS A 246 13.50 1.29 9.04
C HIS A 246 13.05 1.96 10.34
N HIS A 247 13.43 1.40 11.49
CA HIS A 247 13.09 1.97 12.78
C HIS A 247 13.72 3.35 13.01
N ARG A 248 14.97 3.58 12.58
CA ARG A 248 15.59 4.91 12.61
C ARG A 248 14.76 5.91 11.82
N LEU A 249 14.36 5.55 10.61
CA LEU A 249 13.56 6.42 9.76
C LEU A 249 12.17 6.70 10.35
N TYR A 250 11.38 5.68 10.65
CA TYR A 250 10.01 5.87 11.17
C TYR A 250 9.94 6.52 12.56
N SER A 251 10.99 6.40 13.37
CA SER A 251 11.02 6.99 14.72
C SER A 251 11.42 8.47 14.68
N HIS A 252 12.29 8.86 13.74
CA HIS A 252 12.84 10.21 13.67
C HIS A 252 12.25 11.09 12.56
N VAL A 253 11.36 10.54 11.73
CA VAL A 253 10.59 11.26 10.71
C VAL A 253 9.09 11.24 11.10
N PRO A 254 8.62 12.21 11.91
CA PRO A 254 7.30 12.13 12.56
C PRO A 254 6.12 12.07 11.60
N TRP A 255 6.25 12.72 10.43
CA TRP A 255 5.20 12.77 9.43
C TRP A 255 5.10 11.48 8.60
N LEU A 256 6.16 10.68 8.51
CA LEU A 256 6.26 9.58 7.55
C LEU A 256 5.23 8.48 7.81
N ARG A 257 5.10 8.02 9.07
CA ARG A 257 4.12 6.99 9.43
C ARG A 257 2.71 7.42 9.06
N GLN A 258 2.31 8.62 9.46
CA GLN A 258 0.97 9.13 9.18
C GLN A 258 0.76 9.31 7.67
N ARG A 259 1.77 9.83 6.95
CA ARG A 259 1.67 10.03 5.50
C ARG A 259 1.42 8.73 4.76
N VAL A 260 2.23 7.70 5.02
CA VAL A 260 2.08 6.37 4.40
C VAL A 260 0.68 5.80 4.65
N LEU A 261 0.20 5.81 5.90
CA LEU A 261 -1.13 5.31 6.24
C LEU A 261 -2.23 6.15 5.55
N SER A 262 -2.10 7.48 5.56
CA SER A 262 -3.07 8.39 4.94
C SER A 262 -3.15 8.23 3.42
N THR A 263 -2.06 7.86 2.74
CA THR A 263 -2.08 7.64 1.29
C THR A 263 -2.88 6.37 0.95
N VAL A 264 -2.82 5.34 1.80
CA VAL A 264 -3.70 4.16 1.67
C VAL A 264 -5.17 4.56 1.89
N GLU A 265 -5.45 5.39 2.89
CA GLU A 265 -6.81 5.90 3.15
C GLU A 265 -7.34 6.81 2.02
N GLU A 266 -6.50 7.65 1.42
CA GLU A 266 -6.81 8.46 0.23
C GLU A 266 -7.19 7.57 -0.95
N TYR A 267 -6.38 6.55 -1.21
CA TYR A 267 -6.65 5.57 -2.25
C TYR A 267 -8.02 4.88 -2.02
N ALA A 268 -8.25 4.39 -0.80
CA ALA A 268 -9.49 3.72 -0.41
C ALA A 268 -10.72 4.61 -0.60
N ARG A 269 -10.61 5.90 -0.26
CA ARG A 269 -11.68 6.88 -0.44
C ARG A 269 -12.03 7.13 -1.91
N GLY A 270 -11.08 6.96 -2.81
CA GLY A 270 -11.27 7.12 -4.26
C GLY A 270 -11.96 5.92 -4.93
N ILE A 271 -12.25 4.83 -4.20
CA ILE A 271 -12.96 3.66 -4.73
C ILE A 271 -14.39 4.07 -5.09
N THR A 272 -14.69 4.03 -6.39
CA THR A 272 -16.01 4.29 -6.97
C THR A 272 -16.44 3.11 -7.82
N MET A 273 -17.70 2.69 -7.70
CA MET A 273 -18.29 1.69 -8.59
C MET A 273 -19.02 2.40 -9.73
N ASP A 274 -18.79 1.94 -10.96
CA ASP A 274 -19.50 2.46 -12.11
C ASP A 274 -20.86 1.79 -12.26
N PHE A 275 -21.89 2.43 -11.68
CA PHE A 275 -23.27 2.00 -11.83
C PHE A 275 -23.84 2.29 -13.23
N SER A 276 -23.11 2.99 -14.11
CA SER A 276 -23.57 3.26 -15.48
C SER A 276 -23.72 1.95 -16.26
N ALA A 277 -22.82 0.99 -16.03
CA ALA A 277 -22.93 -0.35 -16.58
C ALA A 277 -24.18 -1.07 -16.06
N MET A 278 -24.53 -0.91 -14.78
CA MET A 278 -25.79 -1.43 -14.23
C MET A 278 -27.02 -0.71 -14.80
N GLU A 279 -26.95 0.59 -15.06
CA GLU A 279 -28.07 1.36 -15.62
C GLU A 279 -28.33 1.02 -17.09
N GLU A 280 -27.26 0.84 -17.87
CA GLU A 280 -27.32 0.37 -19.26
C GLU A 280 -27.81 -1.08 -19.32
N PHE A 281 -27.32 -1.93 -18.43
CA PHE A 281 -27.76 -3.33 -18.34
C PHE A 281 -29.18 -3.49 -17.78
N ALA A 282 -29.62 -2.61 -16.87
CA ALA A 282 -30.99 -2.58 -16.34
C ALA A 282 -32.02 -2.18 -17.40
N LYS A 283 -31.62 -1.42 -18.42
CA LYS A 283 -32.48 -1.08 -19.57
C LYS A 283 -32.76 -2.32 -20.45
N ASP A 284 -31.86 -3.29 -20.44
CA ASP A 284 -31.94 -4.54 -21.22
C ASP A 284 -32.37 -5.77 -20.38
N LEU A 285 -32.57 -5.60 -19.07
CA LEU A 285 -32.93 -6.67 -18.14
C LEU A 285 -34.43 -7.03 -18.24
N ASP A 286 -34.71 -8.28 -18.59
CA ASP A 286 -36.05 -8.85 -18.47
C ASP A 286 -36.40 -9.04 -16.97
N PRO A 287 -37.47 -8.42 -16.44
CA PRO A 287 -37.88 -8.54 -15.04
C PRO A 287 -38.12 -9.98 -14.57
N SER A 288 -38.37 -10.91 -15.49
CA SER A 288 -38.51 -12.34 -15.20
C SER A 288 -37.19 -13.03 -14.84
N ALA A 289 -36.04 -12.46 -15.21
CA ALA A 289 -34.71 -13.00 -14.88
C ALA A 289 -34.32 -12.76 -13.41
N LEU A 290 -34.86 -11.73 -12.76
CA LEU A 290 -34.62 -11.42 -11.34
C LEU A 290 -35.34 -12.40 -10.39
N ALA A 291 -36.31 -13.17 -10.89
CA ALA A 291 -37.02 -14.19 -10.13
C ALA A 291 -36.28 -15.55 -10.10
N ASP A 292 -35.19 -15.70 -10.87
CA ASP A 292 -34.41 -16.93 -10.99
C ASP A 292 -33.04 -16.78 -10.30
N PRO A 293 -32.81 -17.42 -9.14
CA PRO A 293 -31.57 -17.33 -8.37
C PRO A 293 -30.32 -17.70 -9.18
N SER A 294 -30.45 -18.65 -10.13
CA SER A 294 -29.33 -19.12 -10.95
C SER A 294 -28.88 -18.09 -11.99
N LYS A 295 -29.82 -17.29 -12.51
CA LYS A 295 -29.52 -16.19 -13.43
C LYS A 295 -28.94 -14.99 -12.69
N LEU A 296 -29.40 -14.72 -11.48
CA LEU A 296 -28.82 -13.69 -10.62
C LEU A 296 -27.34 -13.99 -10.32
N GLU A 297 -27.01 -15.26 -10.06
CA GLU A 297 -25.63 -15.71 -9.84
C GLU A 297 -24.76 -15.55 -11.11
N ALA A 298 -25.30 -15.91 -12.28
CA ALA A 298 -24.61 -15.72 -13.57
C ALA A 298 -24.39 -14.23 -13.91
N LEU A 299 -25.34 -13.36 -13.54
CA LEU A 299 -25.24 -11.91 -13.72
C LEU A 299 -24.17 -11.28 -12.82
N MET A 300 -24.03 -11.76 -11.57
CA MET A 300 -22.96 -11.32 -10.67
C MET A 300 -21.57 -11.78 -11.15
N GLN A 301 -21.49 -12.90 -11.86
CA GLN A 301 -20.23 -13.44 -12.41
C GLN A 301 -19.78 -12.78 -13.72
N GLN A 302 -20.64 -12.00 -14.40
CA GLN A 302 -20.36 -11.42 -15.72
C GLN A 302 -19.52 -10.13 -15.74
N GLY A 303 -18.94 -9.70 -14.62
CA GLY A 303 -17.94 -8.62 -14.60
C GLY A 303 -18.51 -7.19 -14.60
N THR A 304 -19.83 -7.00 -14.46
CA THR A 304 -20.48 -5.67 -14.38
C THR A 304 -20.17 -4.90 -13.08
N PHE A 305 -19.32 -5.46 -12.20
CA PHE A 305 -18.98 -4.92 -10.87
C PHE A 305 -17.48 -4.69 -10.67
N GLU A 306 -16.72 -4.47 -11.74
CA GLU A 306 -15.29 -4.13 -11.59
C GLU A 306 -15.12 -2.67 -11.15
N PRO A 307 -14.42 -2.40 -10.03
CA PRO A 307 -14.06 -1.04 -9.64
C PRO A 307 -13.20 -0.38 -10.74
N GLN A 308 -13.63 0.78 -11.23
CA GLN A 308 -12.82 1.55 -12.19
C GLN A 308 -11.70 2.28 -11.44
N THR A 309 -10.47 2.22 -11.98
CA THR A 309 -9.35 3.00 -11.44
C THR A 309 -9.42 4.45 -11.91
N THR A 310 -9.84 5.34 -11.02
CA THR A 310 -9.94 6.79 -11.30
C THR A 310 -8.55 7.44 -11.44
N PRO A 311 -8.41 8.58 -12.15
CA PRO A 311 -7.15 9.33 -12.20
C PRO A 311 -6.62 9.68 -10.81
N GLU A 312 -7.51 10.01 -9.87
CA GLU A 312 -7.18 10.34 -8.48
C GLU A 312 -6.61 9.12 -7.75
N GLN A 313 -7.21 7.93 -7.96
CA GLN A 313 -6.70 6.67 -7.40
C GLN A 313 -5.34 6.29 -7.98
N LYS A 314 -5.13 6.47 -9.29
CA LYS A 314 -3.82 6.22 -9.93
C LYS A 314 -2.76 7.15 -9.34
N ALA A 315 -3.07 8.43 -9.17
CA ALA A 315 -2.16 9.38 -8.54
C ALA A 315 -1.89 9.04 -7.05
N ALA A 316 -2.89 8.59 -6.30
CA ALA A 316 -2.70 8.15 -4.91
C ALA A 316 -1.81 6.89 -4.83
N LEU A 317 -2.03 5.92 -5.71
CA LEU A 317 -1.20 4.72 -5.81
C LEU A 317 0.24 5.08 -6.18
N GLU A 318 0.46 5.92 -7.19
CA GLU A 318 1.80 6.35 -7.59
C GLU A 318 2.53 7.07 -6.44
N ARG A 319 1.84 7.93 -5.68
CA ARG A 319 2.40 8.57 -4.49
C ARG A 319 2.81 7.53 -3.43
N LEU A 320 1.98 6.52 -3.18
CA LEU A 320 2.29 5.47 -2.22
C LEU A 320 3.48 4.62 -2.67
N GLU A 321 3.48 4.18 -3.94
CA GLU A 321 4.57 3.40 -4.52
C GLU A 321 5.90 4.19 -4.46
N THR A 322 5.87 5.47 -4.83
CA THR A 322 7.05 6.35 -4.79
C THR A 322 7.56 6.50 -3.36
N LEU A 323 6.67 6.75 -2.38
CA LEU A 323 7.06 6.90 -0.98
C LEU A 323 7.68 5.62 -0.41
N LEU A 324 7.10 4.45 -0.71
CA LEU A 324 7.64 3.16 -0.29
C LEU A 324 8.98 2.87 -0.99
N ALA A 325 9.11 3.21 -2.27
CA ALA A 325 10.37 3.08 -2.99
C ALA A 325 11.48 3.94 -2.38
N LEU A 326 11.15 5.17 -1.95
CA LEU A 326 12.08 6.07 -1.29
C LEU A 326 12.53 5.56 0.07
N VAL A 327 11.61 5.06 0.90
CA VAL A 327 11.94 4.41 2.17
C VAL A 327 12.89 3.25 1.95
N GLU A 328 12.55 2.35 1.02
CA GLU A 328 13.34 1.15 0.73
C GLU A 328 14.70 1.46 0.13
N GLY A 329 14.78 2.42 -0.80
CA GLY A 329 16.03 2.87 -1.40
C GLY A 329 16.96 3.52 -0.38
N TRP A 330 16.41 4.29 0.57
CA TRP A 330 17.19 4.89 1.66
C TRP A 330 17.72 3.82 2.61
N VAL A 331 16.87 2.85 3.01
CA VAL A 331 17.29 1.72 3.84
C VAL A 331 18.39 0.90 3.16
N GLU A 332 18.25 0.60 1.87
CA GLU A 332 19.29 -0.10 1.12
C GLU A 332 20.62 0.68 1.11
N THR A 333 20.56 1.99 0.92
CA THR A 333 21.73 2.88 0.91
C THR A 333 22.44 2.89 2.27
N VAL A 334 21.68 3.08 3.35
CA VAL A 334 22.20 3.11 4.73
C VAL A 334 22.78 1.76 5.16
N VAL A 335 22.08 0.66 4.85
CA VAL A 335 22.58 -0.69 5.17
C VAL A 335 23.82 -1.03 4.35
N THR A 336 23.85 -0.67 3.06
CA THR A 336 25.05 -0.89 2.22
C THR A 336 26.24 -0.09 2.73
N ALA A 337 26.05 1.16 3.13
CA ALA A 337 27.11 1.98 3.71
C ALA A 337 27.59 1.44 5.07
N GLY A 338 26.69 0.97 5.93
CA GLY A 338 27.03 0.44 7.25
C GLY A 338 27.70 -0.94 7.21
N LEU A 339 27.22 -1.84 6.33
CA LEU A 339 27.63 -3.25 6.34
C LEU A 339 28.58 -3.62 5.18
N GLY A 340 28.58 -2.89 4.06
CA GLY A 340 29.16 -3.35 2.79
C GLY A 340 30.64 -3.71 2.84
N GLU A 341 31.46 -2.96 3.59
CA GLU A 341 32.89 -3.27 3.76
C GLU A 341 33.15 -4.42 4.75
N ARG A 342 32.18 -4.69 5.63
CA ARG A 342 32.31 -5.66 6.74
C ARG A 342 31.74 -7.03 6.37
N LEU A 343 30.70 -7.03 5.53
CA LEU A 343 29.97 -8.20 5.07
C LEU A 343 29.93 -8.19 3.54
N PRO A 344 30.87 -8.87 2.85
CA PRO A 344 30.91 -8.92 1.39
C PRO A 344 29.62 -9.43 0.74
N GLY A 345 28.82 -10.22 1.46
CA GLY A 345 27.55 -10.78 0.99
C GLY A 345 26.39 -9.79 0.89
N VAL A 346 26.53 -8.54 1.37
CA VAL A 346 25.42 -7.56 1.43
C VAL A 346 24.79 -7.30 0.06
N ALA A 347 25.60 -7.12 -0.99
CA ALA A 347 25.09 -6.86 -2.33
C ALA A 347 24.25 -8.04 -2.86
N ALA A 348 24.69 -9.27 -2.61
CA ALA A 348 23.97 -10.48 -3.01
C ALA A 348 22.65 -10.63 -2.22
N MET A 349 22.67 -10.42 -0.91
CA MET A 349 21.46 -10.48 -0.08
C MET A 349 20.44 -9.40 -0.42
N SER A 350 20.88 -8.17 -0.72
CA SER A 350 20.01 -7.08 -1.20
C SER A 350 19.35 -7.43 -2.53
N GLU A 351 20.09 -8.04 -3.47
CA GLU A 351 19.53 -8.50 -4.74
C GLU A 351 18.54 -9.65 -4.55
N THR A 352 18.80 -10.60 -3.65
CA THR A 352 17.84 -11.66 -3.30
C THR A 352 16.52 -11.08 -2.78
N LEU A 353 16.57 -10.14 -1.84
CA LEU A 353 15.36 -9.49 -1.31
C LEU A 353 14.61 -8.69 -2.39
N ARG A 354 15.34 -8.06 -3.32
CA ARG A 354 14.75 -7.34 -4.45
C ARG A 354 13.99 -8.30 -5.37
N ARG A 355 14.58 -9.45 -5.70
CA ARG A 355 13.93 -10.48 -6.52
C ARG A 355 12.69 -11.05 -5.85
N ARG A 356 12.78 -11.35 -4.55
CA ARG A 356 11.65 -11.82 -3.74
C ARG A 356 10.46 -10.84 -3.81
N ARG A 357 10.73 -9.53 -3.81
CA ARG A 357 9.69 -8.50 -3.98
C ARG A 357 9.21 -8.37 -5.43
N ALA A 358 10.10 -8.53 -6.41
CA ALA A 358 9.77 -8.40 -7.82
C ALA A 358 8.97 -9.59 -8.39
N THR A 359 9.12 -10.80 -7.84
CA THR A 359 8.35 -11.98 -8.27
C THR A 359 6.89 -11.94 -7.86
N GLY A 360 6.52 -10.99 -7.00
CA GLY A 360 5.23 -10.93 -6.33
C GLY A 360 5.11 -12.01 -5.27
N GLY A 361 4.63 -11.63 -4.10
CA GLY A 361 4.56 -12.50 -2.93
C GLY A 361 3.27 -12.29 -2.13
N PRO A 362 3.08 -13.00 -1.02
CA PRO A 362 1.88 -12.84 -0.19
C PRO A 362 1.65 -11.42 0.30
N ALA A 363 2.70 -10.59 0.39
CA ALA A 363 2.56 -9.18 0.72
C ALA A 363 1.72 -8.46 -0.34
N GLU A 364 2.06 -8.62 -1.62
CA GLU A 364 1.30 -8.07 -2.75
C GLU A 364 -0.10 -8.67 -2.81
N GLN A 365 -0.25 -9.99 -2.64
CA GLN A 365 -1.57 -10.64 -2.60
C GLN A 365 -2.44 -10.13 -1.45
N THR A 366 -1.83 -9.87 -0.28
CA THR A 366 -2.54 -9.31 0.87
C THR A 366 -3.02 -7.89 0.56
N PHE A 367 -2.18 -7.04 -0.01
CA PHE A 367 -2.62 -5.70 -0.43
C PHE A 367 -3.64 -5.74 -1.57
N ALA A 368 -3.48 -6.63 -2.55
CA ALA A 368 -4.46 -6.82 -3.62
C ALA A 368 -5.83 -7.20 -3.07
N THR A 369 -5.87 -8.11 -2.09
CA THR A 369 -7.10 -8.50 -1.38
C THR A 369 -7.73 -7.32 -0.63
N LEU A 370 -6.91 -6.40 -0.11
CA LEU A 370 -7.36 -5.31 0.75
C LEU A 370 -7.75 -4.04 0.01
N VAL A 371 -7.09 -3.76 -1.10
CA VAL A 371 -7.12 -2.47 -1.77
C VAL A 371 -7.67 -2.61 -3.19
N GLY A 372 -7.84 -3.84 -3.68
CA GLY A 372 -8.27 -4.12 -5.06
C GLY A 372 -7.19 -3.84 -6.09
N LEU A 373 -5.95 -3.58 -5.67
CA LEU A 373 -4.80 -3.36 -6.55
C LEU A 373 -3.53 -4.00 -6.01
N GLU A 374 -2.71 -4.45 -6.95
CA GLU A 374 -1.36 -4.97 -6.72
C GLU A 374 -0.44 -3.82 -6.27
N LEU A 375 -0.17 -3.75 -4.96
CA LEU A 375 0.84 -2.84 -4.43
C LEU A 375 2.23 -3.43 -4.72
N ARG A 376 2.89 -2.90 -5.73
CA ARG A 376 4.26 -3.26 -6.06
C ARG A 376 5.10 -1.99 -6.03
N PRO A 377 6.00 -1.80 -5.03
CA PRO A 377 6.91 -0.66 -5.03
C PRO A 377 7.74 -0.67 -6.31
N ARG A 378 7.30 0.09 -7.31
CA ARG A 378 8.03 0.34 -8.54
C ARG A 378 9.19 1.26 -8.17
N LYS A 379 10.26 1.24 -8.96
CA LYS A 379 11.35 2.20 -8.82
C LYS A 379 12.22 2.10 -7.54
N VAL A 380 12.20 0.99 -6.80
CA VAL A 380 13.07 0.81 -5.60
C VAL A 380 14.56 0.93 -5.97
N ARG A 381 14.96 0.40 -7.13
CA ARG A 381 16.36 0.46 -7.60
C ARG A 381 16.75 1.89 -7.97
N GLU A 382 15.85 2.61 -8.61
CA GLU A 382 15.97 4.00 -9.01
C GLU A 382 16.07 4.89 -7.78
N ALA A 383 15.24 4.66 -6.76
CA ALA A 383 15.33 5.32 -5.46
C ALA A 383 16.66 5.04 -4.76
N ALA A 384 17.13 3.79 -4.70
CA ALA A 384 18.45 3.47 -4.14
C ALA A 384 19.57 4.20 -4.90
N THR A 385 19.47 4.28 -6.23
CA THR A 385 20.44 5.02 -7.06
C THR A 385 20.42 6.52 -6.75
N LEU A 386 19.24 7.12 -6.60
CA LEU A 386 19.10 8.52 -6.21
C LEU A 386 19.77 8.79 -4.86
N TRP A 387 19.49 7.97 -3.85
CA TRP A 387 20.07 8.13 -2.51
C TRP A 387 21.58 7.93 -2.49
N GLN A 388 22.10 6.94 -3.23
CA GLN A 388 23.54 6.71 -3.37
C GLN A 388 24.24 7.91 -4.00
N ARG A 389 23.69 8.44 -5.11
CA ARG A 389 24.24 9.62 -5.78
C ARG A 389 24.19 10.85 -4.90
N LEU A 390 23.06 11.11 -4.23
CA LEU A 390 22.93 12.22 -3.30
C LEU A 390 23.95 12.12 -2.15
N THR A 391 24.17 10.91 -1.61
CA THR A 391 25.20 10.69 -0.57
C THR A 391 26.59 11.03 -1.09
N ALA A 392 26.91 10.60 -2.31
CA ALA A 392 28.23 10.82 -2.91
C ALA A 392 28.50 12.29 -3.24
N GLU A 393 27.46 13.03 -3.66
CA GLU A 393 27.59 14.43 -4.08
C GLU A 393 27.44 15.43 -2.92
N ALA A 394 26.56 15.14 -1.94
CA ALA A 394 26.16 16.09 -0.89
C ALA A 394 26.46 15.63 0.54
N GLY A 395 26.89 14.38 0.74
CA GLY A 395 27.12 13.81 2.06
C GLY A 395 25.85 13.24 2.72
N MET A 396 26.03 12.61 3.89
CA MET A 396 24.93 11.92 4.59
C MET A 396 23.96 12.89 5.27
N GLU A 397 24.46 14.03 5.74
CA GLU A 397 23.67 15.07 6.40
C GLU A 397 22.63 15.66 5.44
N ALA A 398 23.04 15.98 4.22
CA ALA A 398 22.14 16.47 3.18
C ALA A 398 21.13 15.38 2.77
N ARG A 399 21.59 14.14 2.59
CA ARG A 399 20.72 12.99 2.28
C ARG A 399 19.63 12.81 3.33
N ASP A 400 20.00 12.77 4.60
CA ASP A 400 19.05 12.51 5.68
C ASP A 400 18.17 13.73 5.97
N GLY A 401 18.69 14.95 5.71
CA GLY A 401 17.94 16.20 5.80
C GLY A 401 16.74 16.31 4.85
N VAL A 402 16.74 15.55 3.74
CA VAL A 402 15.58 15.45 2.81
C VAL A 402 14.32 14.98 3.54
N TRP A 403 14.45 14.17 4.59
CA TRP A 403 13.30 13.68 5.35
C TRP A 403 12.69 14.71 6.30
N SER A 404 13.28 15.90 6.44
CA SER A 404 12.79 16.93 7.38
C SER A 404 11.38 17.43 7.06
N HIS A 405 10.95 17.38 5.79
CA HIS A 405 9.61 17.78 5.36
C HIS A 405 9.15 16.96 4.15
N PRO A 406 7.85 16.57 4.04
CA PRO A 406 7.35 15.79 2.90
C PRO A 406 7.59 16.47 1.54
N ASP A 407 7.54 17.81 1.47
CA ASP A 407 7.72 18.57 0.22
C ASP A 407 9.17 18.57 -0.31
N LEU A 408 10.12 18.11 0.50
CA LEU A 408 11.52 17.96 0.08
C LEU A 408 11.78 16.61 -0.57
N LEU A 409 10.85 15.65 -0.47
CA LEU A 409 11.03 14.35 -1.09
C LEU A 409 11.04 14.48 -2.62
N PRO A 410 11.88 13.68 -3.30
CA PRO A 410 11.79 13.52 -4.74
C PRO A 410 10.46 12.89 -5.13
N ASP A 411 9.97 13.24 -6.32
CA ASP A 411 8.81 12.58 -6.90
C ASP A 411 9.21 11.41 -7.84
N SER A 412 8.22 10.79 -8.47
CA SER A 412 8.40 9.70 -9.43
C SER A 412 9.30 10.10 -10.61
N THR A 413 9.26 11.35 -11.05
CA THR A 413 10.07 11.86 -12.17
C THR A 413 11.51 12.12 -11.75
N ASP A 414 11.74 12.58 -10.52
CA ASP A 414 13.07 12.69 -9.94
C ASP A 414 13.75 11.32 -9.80
N LEU A 415 13.00 10.25 -9.54
CA LEU A 415 13.55 8.88 -9.54
C LEU A 415 14.07 8.47 -10.93
N ASP A 416 13.42 8.89 -12.00
CA ASP A 416 13.86 8.61 -13.38
C ASP A 416 15.06 9.48 -13.78
N ALA A 417 15.13 10.71 -13.26
CA ALA A 417 16.17 11.70 -13.58
C ALA A 417 16.75 12.35 -12.32
N PRO A 418 17.57 11.64 -11.52
CA PRO A 418 17.98 12.09 -10.18
C PRO A 418 18.87 13.34 -10.16
N THR A 419 19.48 13.71 -11.29
CA THR A 419 20.41 14.84 -11.36
C THR A 419 19.74 16.16 -10.98
N SER A 420 18.54 16.44 -11.50
CA SER A 420 17.83 17.70 -11.21
C SER A 420 17.46 17.81 -9.73
N PHE A 421 17.08 16.69 -9.11
CA PHE A 421 16.81 16.64 -7.67
C PHE A 421 18.06 16.92 -6.85
N ILE A 422 19.18 16.26 -7.18
CA ILE A 422 20.44 16.45 -6.46
C ILE A 422 20.94 17.88 -6.58
N GLU A 423 20.82 18.51 -7.76
CA GLU A 423 21.12 19.93 -7.95
C GLU A 423 20.24 20.82 -7.05
N ARG A 424 18.93 20.55 -6.93
CA ARG A 424 18.05 21.29 -6.01
C ARG A 424 18.49 21.16 -4.55
N VAL A 425 18.88 19.96 -4.11
CA VAL A 425 19.33 19.72 -2.73
C VAL A 425 20.71 20.34 -2.46
N THR A 426 21.61 20.32 -3.44
CA THR A 426 22.99 20.85 -3.31
C THR A 426 23.10 22.36 -3.53
N GLY A 427 22.01 23.05 -3.88
CA GLY A 427 22.00 24.50 -4.07
C GLY A 427 22.37 24.96 -5.49
N GLY A 428 22.10 24.14 -6.51
CA GLY A 428 22.26 24.42 -7.94
C GLY A 428 21.34 25.51 -8.52
N GLY A 429 20.85 26.43 -7.67
CA GLY A 429 20.26 27.70 -8.06
C GLY A 429 20.73 28.75 -7.05
N GLU A 430 21.89 29.37 -7.33
CA GLU A 430 22.49 30.46 -6.57
C GLU A 430 22.43 30.31 -5.03
N ALA A 431 23.45 29.66 -4.47
CA ALA A 431 23.82 29.70 -3.06
C ALA A 431 24.16 31.14 -2.59
N GLY A 432 23.14 32.00 -2.55
CA GLY A 432 23.26 33.39 -2.17
C GLY A 432 21.97 34.06 -1.69
N ASN A 433 20.83 33.36 -1.54
CA ASN A 433 19.62 34.07 -1.10
C ASN A 433 18.63 33.34 -0.18
N PHE A 434 18.77 32.04 0.12
CA PHE A 434 17.79 31.36 1.00
C PHE A 434 17.95 31.64 2.50
N ASP A 435 19.08 32.19 2.94
CA ASP A 435 19.34 32.48 4.37
C ASP A 435 18.62 33.74 4.89
N ASP A 436 17.95 34.50 4.03
CA ASP A 436 17.15 35.66 4.45
C ASP A 436 15.87 35.83 3.61
N PRO A 437 14.81 35.07 3.93
CA PRO A 437 13.51 35.23 3.29
C PRO A 437 12.93 36.65 3.46
N MET A 438 13.36 37.40 4.47
CA MET A 438 12.97 38.81 4.62
C MET A 438 13.72 39.70 3.63
N ALA A 439 15.01 39.49 3.40
CA ALA A 439 15.74 40.24 2.36
C ALA A 439 15.14 40.04 0.96
N GLN A 440 14.67 38.82 0.65
CA GLN A 440 13.96 38.56 -0.61
C GLN A 440 12.63 39.32 -0.72
N LEU A 441 11.84 39.32 0.36
CA LEU A 441 10.57 40.05 0.40
C LEU A 441 10.79 41.56 0.32
N GLU A 442 11.82 42.09 0.99
CA GLU A 442 12.21 43.49 0.92
C GLU A 442 12.67 43.88 -0.49
N ALA A 443 13.45 43.03 -1.16
CA ALA A 443 13.88 43.26 -2.53
C ALA A 443 12.71 43.27 -3.52
N LEU A 444 11.71 42.40 -3.34
CA LEU A 444 10.48 42.39 -4.13
C LEU A 444 9.65 43.67 -3.89
N LEU A 445 9.43 44.03 -2.62
CA LEU A 445 8.70 45.24 -2.24
C LEU A 445 9.41 46.52 -2.69
N ALA A 446 10.75 46.51 -2.75
CA ALA A 446 11.53 47.64 -3.26
C ALA A 446 11.41 47.75 -4.79
N LYS A 447 11.41 46.62 -5.52
CA LYS A 447 11.15 46.60 -6.96
C LYS A 447 9.74 47.07 -7.30
N GLU A 448 8.75 46.65 -6.52
CA GLU A 448 7.35 47.05 -6.70
C GLU A 448 7.17 48.56 -6.44
N ARG A 449 7.75 49.09 -5.35
CA ARG A 449 7.77 50.54 -5.09
C ARG A 449 8.50 51.33 -6.17
N ALA A 450 9.63 50.83 -6.67
CA ALA A 450 10.36 51.49 -7.76
C ALA A 450 9.55 51.49 -9.08
N ALA A 451 8.76 50.43 -9.34
CA ALA A 451 7.86 50.37 -10.48
C ALA A 451 6.69 51.36 -10.33
N GLU A 452 6.10 51.47 -9.14
CA GLU A 452 5.07 52.46 -8.83
C GLU A 452 5.58 53.90 -8.98
N GLU A 453 6.77 54.20 -8.45
CA GLU A 453 7.41 55.52 -8.59
C GLU A 453 7.77 55.85 -10.05
N ALA A 454 8.15 54.85 -10.85
CA ALA A 454 8.39 55.03 -12.28
C ALA A 454 7.08 55.30 -13.05
N MET A 455 5.98 54.66 -12.66
CA MET A 455 4.65 54.94 -13.23
C MET A 455 4.16 56.35 -12.86
N ASP A 456 4.38 56.79 -11.62
CA ASP A 456 3.99 58.14 -11.16
C ASP A 456 4.81 59.24 -11.85
N LYS A 457 6.13 59.04 -12.03
CA LYS A 457 7.00 59.94 -12.82
C LYS A 457 6.57 60.03 -14.28
N THR A 458 6.15 58.92 -14.88
CA THR A 458 5.66 58.91 -16.27
C THR A 458 4.32 59.67 -16.40
N GLN A 459 3.52 59.73 -15.33
CA GLN A 459 2.26 60.47 -15.30
C GLN A 459 2.45 61.97 -15.05
N THR A 460 3.45 62.35 -14.22
CA THR A 460 3.84 63.75 -14.02
C THR A 460 4.50 64.37 -15.25
N ASP A 461 5.33 63.62 -15.98
CA ASP A 461 6.00 64.10 -17.21
C ASP A 461 4.99 64.36 -18.35
N LYS A 462 3.97 63.50 -18.47
CA LYS A 462 2.82 63.75 -19.37
C LYS A 462 2.04 65.01 -19.02
N THR A 463 1.88 65.32 -17.72
CA THR A 463 1.14 66.49 -17.24
C THR A 463 1.95 67.80 -17.44
N GLN A 464 3.28 67.75 -17.44
CA GLN A 464 4.15 68.88 -17.76
C GLN A 464 4.26 69.13 -19.27
N THR A 465 4.23 68.08 -20.08
CA THR A 465 4.25 68.20 -21.55
C THR A 465 2.96 68.88 -22.06
N ASP A 466 1.81 68.57 -21.46
CA ASP A 466 0.50 69.16 -21.80
C ASP A 466 0.44 70.66 -21.44
N LYS A 467 1.00 71.06 -20.29
CA LYS A 467 1.10 72.49 -19.89
C LYS A 467 2.07 73.31 -20.71
N THR A 468 3.04 72.68 -21.39
CA THR A 468 4.02 73.39 -22.24
C THR A 468 3.48 73.60 -23.66
N GLN A 469 2.60 72.73 -24.14
CA GLN A 469 1.86 72.94 -25.39
C GLN A 469 0.77 74.01 -25.25
N ASP A 470 0.12 74.13 -24.10
CA ASP A 470 -0.92 75.16 -23.88
C ASP A 470 -0.35 76.59 -23.81
N LYS A 471 0.87 76.77 -23.27
CA LYS A 471 1.56 78.08 -23.25
C LYS A 471 2.18 78.51 -24.59
N SER A 472 2.36 77.59 -25.54
CA SER A 472 2.91 77.92 -26.85
C SER A 472 1.83 78.32 -27.86
N ALA A 473 0.54 78.22 -27.48
CA ALA A 473 -0.60 78.59 -28.32
C ALA A 473 -1.20 79.97 -28.00
N GLU A 474 -0.75 80.64 -26.93
CA GLU A 474 -1.27 81.96 -26.50
C GLU A 474 -0.45 83.17 -27.00
N ASP A 475 0.73 82.97 -27.61
CA ASP A 475 1.61 84.08 -28.06
C ASP A 475 1.56 84.38 -29.58
N ASP A 476 0.68 83.70 -30.35
CA ASP A 476 0.57 83.86 -31.82
C ASP A 476 -0.78 84.45 -32.29
N GLN A 477 -1.47 85.21 -31.42
CA GLN A 477 -2.61 86.06 -31.78
C GLN A 477 -2.38 87.53 -31.39
N ASP A 478 -1.34 88.15 -31.96
CA ASP A 478 -1.33 89.60 -32.18
C ASP A 478 -0.30 89.97 -33.26
N GLY A 479 -0.76 90.18 -34.49
CA GLY A 479 0.03 90.89 -35.51
C GLY A 479 -0.03 90.37 -36.94
N LYS A 480 -1.16 90.57 -37.63
CA LYS A 480 -1.29 91.46 -38.81
C LYS A 480 -2.55 91.20 -39.63
#